data_AF-A0A9P9G5P8-F1
#
_entry.id   AF-A0A9P9G5P8-F1
#
_cell.length_a   1.000
_cell.length_b   1.000
_cell.length_c   1.000
_cell.angle_alpha   90.00
_cell.angle_beta   90.00
_cell.angle_gamma   90.00
#
_symmetry.space_group_name_H-M   'P 1'
#
loop_
_entity.id
_entity.type
_entity.pdbx_description
1 polymer ?
#
loop_
_entity_poly.entity_id
_entity_poly.type
_entity_poly.pdbx_seq_one_letter_code
_entity_poly.pdbx_strand_id
1 'polypeptide(L)'
;MADDERPGFKLTRQQSDRIDTLEDVIKEHIEDPEANPLDEDQVDKLTLQVVIALLDHKLTVGEYRSAIISGLAVLGIRKDGGWVDVMDYTPMYSAIIKVARAMVIYQSYQERQAEVARLKQDEHLDEEDAEEEATSMFRIVREKVQRFMTVTSKEAYAESTPMDWIYEARTYGMYIRFNTPAGGTVDWDGDRIKYRKIRFRMGELTEMLHALTREAREHLATLTMVDDVDQLPRIPWLAVEDDHSEDRMGYSFLADDRNR
;
A
#
# COMPACT_ATOMS: atom_id res chain seq x y z
N MET A 1 32.37 -3.17 -26.85
CA MET A 1 32.31 -2.67 -25.47
C MET A 1 32.46 -3.91 -24.62
N ALA A 2 33.60 -4.09 -23.96
CA ALA A 2 33.72 -5.17 -23.00
C ALA A 2 32.59 -4.99 -21.99
N ASP A 3 31.89 -6.08 -21.68
CA ASP A 3 30.90 -6.11 -20.61
C ASP A 3 31.69 -5.75 -19.33
N ASP A 4 31.68 -4.48 -18.95
CA ASP A 4 32.19 -4.04 -17.65
C ASP A 4 31.36 -4.82 -16.64
N GLU A 5 31.92 -5.90 -16.10
CA GLU A 5 31.29 -6.75 -15.09
C GLU A 5 30.78 -5.83 -13.99
N ARG A 6 29.47 -5.56 -14.02
CA ARG A 6 28.83 -4.75 -13.00
C ARG A 6 29.14 -5.44 -11.68
N PRO A 7 29.72 -4.72 -10.70
CA PRO A 7 30.06 -5.35 -9.44
C PRO A 7 28.79 -5.97 -8.85
N GLY A 8 28.90 -7.25 -8.47
CA GLY A 8 27.77 -7.99 -7.91
C GLY A 8 27.17 -7.29 -6.70
N PHE A 9 25.88 -7.56 -6.46
CA PHE A 9 25.18 -7.03 -5.30
C PHE A 9 25.88 -7.49 -4.00
N LYS A 10 26.04 -6.57 -3.05
CA LYS A 10 26.75 -6.84 -1.78
C LYS A 10 25.79 -6.77 -0.61
N LEU A 11 25.54 -7.92 0.00
CA LEU A 11 24.80 -8.06 1.24
C LEU A 11 25.65 -7.58 2.44
N THR A 12 24.99 -7.12 3.51
CA THR A 12 25.67 -6.94 4.79
C THR A 12 26.00 -8.31 5.39
N ARG A 13 26.98 -8.36 6.30
CA ARG A 13 27.33 -9.60 7.00
C ARG A 13 26.11 -10.24 7.68
N GLN A 14 25.31 -9.44 8.38
CA GLN A 14 24.07 -9.89 9.00
C GLN A 14 23.08 -10.48 7.98
N GLN A 15 22.96 -9.87 6.79
CA GLN A 15 22.07 -10.39 5.75
C GLN A 15 22.58 -11.71 5.18
N SER A 16 23.88 -11.80 4.89
CA SER A 16 24.53 -13.04 4.45
C SER A 16 24.33 -14.16 5.46
N ASP A 17 24.66 -13.94 6.74
CA ASP A 17 24.56 -14.97 7.77
C ASP A 17 23.12 -15.54 7.87
N ARG A 18 22.09 -14.69 7.73
CA ARG A 18 20.67 -15.12 7.76
C ARG A 18 20.25 -15.87 6.51
N ILE A 19 20.72 -15.44 5.35
CA ILE A 19 20.46 -16.12 4.08
C ILE A 19 21.14 -17.48 4.06
N ASP A 20 22.41 -17.55 4.48
CA ASP A 20 23.17 -18.79 4.54
C ASP A 20 22.47 -19.80 5.46
N THR A 21 22.00 -19.38 6.64
CA THR A 21 21.23 -20.24 7.55
C THR A 21 19.96 -20.82 6.90
N LEU A 22 19.23 -20.00 6.14
CA LEU A 22 18.03 -20.45 5.42
C LEU A 22 18.39 -21.40 4.27
N GLU A 23 19.43 -21.06 3.51
CA GLU A 23 19.92 -21.88 2.41
C GLU A 23 20.41 -23.25 2.87
N ASP A 24 21.10 -23.31 4.01
CA ASP A 24 21.63 -24.57 4.54
C ASP A 24 20.50 -25.55 4.86
N VAL A 25 19.43 -25.09 5.54
CA VAL A 25 18.23 -25.92 5.80
C VAL A 25 17.58 -26.40 4.51
N ILE A 26 17.47 -25.53 3.50
CA ILE A 26 16.89 -25.89 2.20
C ILE A 26 17.79 -26.89 1.46
N LYS A 27 19.11 -26.71 1.50
CA LYS A 27 20.09 -27.61 0.86
C LYS A 27 20.07 -28.99 1.51
N GLU A 28 20.08 -29.06 2.83
CA GLU A 28 20.00 -30.33 3.58
C GLU A 28 18.73 -31.12 3.23
N HIS A 29 17.59 -30.43 3.05
CA HIS A 29 16.37 -31.05 2.56
C HIS A 29 16.47 -31.53 1.11
N ILE A 30 17.06 -30.72 0.21
CA ILE A 30 17.22 -31.10 -1.20
C ILE A 30 18.14 -32.32 -1.33
N GLU A 31 19.16 -32.43 -0.48
CA GLU A 31 20.10 -33.55 -0.47
C GLU A 31 19.46 -34.85 0.01
N ASP A 32 18.68 -34.81 1.09
CA ASP A 32 17.93 -35.97 1.60
C ASP A 32 16.57 -35.56 2.21
N PRO A 33 15.50 -35.57 1.39
CA PRO A 33 14.17 -35.16 1.84
C PRO A 33 13.55 -36.08 2.91
N GLU A 34 13.93 -37.36 2.93
CA GLU A 34 13.39 -38.33 3.89
C GLU A 34 14.06 -38.21 5.25
N ALA A 35 15.38 -37.97 5.27
CA ALA A 35 16.11 -37.75 6.52
C ALA A 35 15.89 -36.34 7.09
N ASN A 36 15.72 -35.33 6.23
CA ASN A 36 15.59 -33.92 6.61
C ASN A 36 14.27 -33.33 6.09
N PRO A 37 13.09 -33.73 6.62
CA PRO A 37 11.83 -33.14 6.22
C PRO A 37 11.81 -31.64 6.55
N LEU A 38 11.31 -30.81 5.63
CA LEU A 38 11.14 -29.38 5.89
C LEU A 38 10.07 -29.16 6.94
N ASP A 39 10.46 -28.49 8.01
CA ASP A 39 9.53 -27.86 8.94
C ASP A 39 9.11 -26.49 8.39
N GLU A 40 7.86 -26.39 7.94
CA GLU A 40 7.29 -25.14 7.39
C GLU A 40 7.43 -23.97 8.37
N ASP A 41 7.22 -24.19 9.67
CA ASP A 41 7.31 -23.14 10.69
C ASP A 41 8.76 -22.65 10.85
N GLN A 42 9.74 -23.57 10.73
CA GLN A 42 11.16 -23.22 10.75
C GLN A 42 11.54 -22.40 9.53
N VAL A 43 11.10 -22.80 8.33
CA VAL A 43 11.38 -22.09 7.08
C VAL A 43 10.75 -20.70 7.10
N ASP A 44 9.50 -20.57 7.55
CA ASP A 44 8.82 -19.28 7.67
C ASP A 44 9.55 -18.35 8.65
N LYS A 45 9.99 -18.87 9.79
CA LYS A 45 10.78 -18.12 10.77
C LYS A 45 12.12 -17.65 10.19
N LEU A 46 12.85 -18.51 9.49
CA LEU A 46 14.13 -18.14 8.87
C LEU A 46 13.93 -17.12 7.74
N THR A 47 12.89 -17.30 6.93
CA THR A 47 12.50 -16.35 5.87
C THR A 47 12.16 -14.97 6.45
N LEU A 48 11.38 -14.93 7.53
CA LEU A 48 11.06 -13.70 8.24
C LEU A 48 12.33 -13.00 8.76
N GLN A 49 13.28 -13.75 9.32
CA GLN A 49 14.55 -13.19 9.79
C GLN A 49 15.38 -12.57 8.65
N VAL A 50 15.39 -13.20 7.48
CA VAL A 50 16.03 -12.62 6.27
C VAL A 50 15.35 -11.31 5.91
N VAL A 51 14.02 -11.28 5.80
CA VAL A 51 13.29 -10.05 5.43
C VAL A 51 13.52 -8.92 6.44
N ILE A 52 13.53 -9.23 7.74
CA ILE A 52 13.82 -8.23 8.77
C ILE A 52 15.26 -7.74 8.67
N ALA A 53 16.24 -8.59 8.37
CA ALA A 53 17.63 -8.17 8.14
C ALA A 53 17.79 -7.28 6.90
N LEU A 54 16.93 -7.44 5.89
CA LEU A 54 16.87 -6.55 4.74
C LEU A 54 16.26 -5.18 5.08
N LEU A 55 15.26 -5.15 5.97
CA LEU A 55 14.64 -3.91 6.46
C LEU A 55 15.55 -3.15 7.44
N ASP A 56 16.21 -3.87 8.35
CA ASP A 56 17.17 -3.35 9.32
C ASP A 56 18.57 -3.14 8.69
N HIS A 57 18.59 -2.48 7.53
CA HIS A 57 19.81 -2.15 6.82
C HIS A 57 20.17 -0.68 7.03
N LYS A 58 21.36 -0.43 7.58
CA LYS A 58 21.92 0.92 7.65
C LYS A 58 22.62 1.31 6.35
N LEU A 59 22.11 2.36 5.70
CA LEU A 59 22.56 2.82 4.38
C LEU A 59 23.75 3.78 4.49
N THR A 60 24.90 3.27 4.93
CA THR A 60 26.10 4.08 5.19
C THR A 60 26.87 4.53 3.94
N VAL A 61 26.72 3.81 2.82
CA VAL A 61 27.47 4.05 1.57
C VAL A 61 26.57 4.54 0.43
N GLY A 62 25.27 4.22 0.48
CA GLY A 62 24.30 4.62 -0.55
C GLY A 62 23.08 3.71 -0.60
N GLU A 63 21.98 4.26 -1.13
CA GLU A 63 20.65 3.62 -1.15
C GLU A 63 20.59 2.37 -2.03
N TYR A 64 21.35 2.34 -3.12
CA TYR A 64 21.38 1.22 -4.09
C TYR A 64 22.01 -0.06 -3.53
N ARG A 65 22.57 -0.03 -2.32
CA ARG A 65 22.98 -1.24 -1.61
C ARG A 65 21.82 -1.95 -0.94
N SER A 66 20.66 -1.32 -0.79
CA SER A 66 19.48 -1.98 -0.27
C SER A 66 18.87 -2.91 -1.32
N ALA A 67 18.71 -4.18 -0.97
CA ALA A 67 18.01 -5.14 -1.82
C ALA A 67 16.54 -4.74 -1.97
N ILE A 68 15.94 -4.15 -0.94
CA ILE A 68 14.55 -3.67 -0.96
C ILE A 68 14.41 -2.50 -1.94
N ILE A 69 15.32 -1.51 -1.88
CA ILE A 69 15.28 -0.36 -2.81
C ILE A 69 15.58 -0.82 -4.24
N SER A 70 16.51 -1.76 -4.42
CA SER A 70 16.82 -2.33 -5.74
C SER A 70 15.64 -3.11 -6.31
N GLY A 71 14.99 -3.94 -5.49
CA GLY A 71 13.79 -4.69 -5.86
C GLY A 71 12.63 -3.76 -6.22
N LEU A 72 12.43 -2.69 -5.44
CA LEU A 72 11.52 -1.61 -5.79
C LEU A 72 11.87 -1.03 -7.16
N ALA A 73 13.10 -0.57 -7.38
CA ALA A 73 13.50 0.00 -8.66
C ALA A 73 13.18 -0.91 -9.86
N VAL A 74 13.33 -2.24 -9.72
CA VAL A 74 12.93 -3.22 -10.73
C VAL A 74 11.42 -3.28 -10.93
N LEU A 75 10.62 -3.26 -9.85
CA LEU A 75 9.15 -3.17 -9.92
C LEU A 75 8.66 -1.88 -10.58
N GLY A 76 9.51 -0.85 -10.64
CA GLY A 76 9.26 0.41 -11.35
C GLY A 76 9.36 0.31 -12.87
N ILE A 77 9.80 -0.84 -13.40
CA ILE A 77 9.97 -1.07 -14.84
C ILE A 77 8.77 -1.86 -15.37
N ARG A 78 8.09 -1.29 -16.37
CA ARG A 78 7.00 -1.96 -17.09
C ARG A 78 7.55 -2.95 -18.11
N LYS A 79 6.69 -3.89 -18.54
CA LYS A 79 7.03 -4.93 -19.54
C LYS A 79 7.48 -4.36 -20.89
N ASP A 80 7.08 -3.13 -21.22
CA ASP A 80 7.47 -2.43 -22.45
C ASP A 80 8.80 -1.69 -22.32
N GLY A 81 9.49 -1.79 -21.18
CA GLY A 81 10.72 -1.06 -20.89
C GLY A 81 10.50 0.38 -20.44
N GLY A 82 9.24 0.84 -20.33
CA GLY A 82 8.90 2.14 -19.75
C GLY A 82 8.85 2.12 -18.23
N TRP A 83 8.67 3.30 -17.63
CA TRP A 83 8.50 3.44 -16.18
C TRP A 83 7.03 3.33 -15.76
N VAL A 84 6.78 2.77 -14.59
CA VAL A 84 5.44 2.75 -13.98
C VAL A 84 5.03 4.18 -13.61
N ASP A 85 3.76 4.51 -13.85
CA ASP A 85 3.23 5.83 -13.51
C ASP A 85 3.17 6.04 -11.99
N VAL A 86 3.33 7.28 -11.54
CA VAL A 86 3.32 7.63 -10.10
C VAL A 86 2.03 7.20 -9.41
N MET A 87 0.90 7.23 -10.11
CA MET A 87 -0.40 6.82 -9.58
C MET A 87 -0.48 5.33 -9.27
N ASP A 88 0.24 4.52 -10.05
CA ASP A 88 0.30 3.06 -9.89
C ASP A 88 1.47 2.63 -8.99
N TYR A 89 2.54 3.42 -8.97
CA TYR A 89 3.76 3.13 -8.21
C TYR A 89 3.63 3.50 -6.72
N THR A 90 2.98 4.60 -6.40
CA THR A 90 2.79 5.07 -5.00
C THR A 90 2.01 4.06 -4.12
N PRO A 91 0.95 3.39 -4.61
CA PRO A 91 0.31 2.29 -3.90
C PRO A 91 1.26 1.15 -3.52
N MET A 92 2.28 0.84 -4.33
CA MET A 92 3.24 -0.23 -4.01
C MET A 92 4.08 0.11 -2.79
N TYR A 93 4.57 1.35 -2.66
CA TYR A 93 5.22 1.80 -1.43
C TYR A 93 4.32 1.65 -0.20
N SER A 94 3.03 1.98 -0.34
CA SER A 94 2.06 1.84 0.74
C SER A 94 1.84 0.37 1.14
N ALA A 95 1.82 -0.54 0.16
CA ALA A 95 1.71 -1.97 0.41
C ALA A 95 2.94 -2.51 1.15
N ILE A 96 4.14 -2.14 0.71
CA ILE A 96 5.39 -2.55 1.37
C ILE A 96 5.45 -2.04 2.82
N ILE A 97 5.10 -0.78 3.07
CA ILE A 97 5.03 -0.24 4.45
C ILE A 97 4.09 -1.09 5.32
N LYS A 98 2.90 -1.44 4.82
CA LYS A 98 1.93 -2.24 5.58
C LYS A 98 2.45 -3.66 5.87
N VAL A 99 2.99 -4.33 4.84
CA VAL A 99 3.52 -5.70 4.97
C VAL A 99 4.73 -5.72 5.91
N ALA A 100 5.66 -4.78 5.76
CA ALA A 100 6.83 -4.67 6.63
C ALA A 100 6.43 -4.44 8.11
N ARG A 101 5.43 -3.60 8.38
CA ARG A 101 4.90 -3.42 9.74
C ARG A 101 4.30 -4.71 10.30
N ALA A 102 3.53 -5.45 9.50
CA ALA A 102 2.97 -6.73 9.93
C ALA A 102 4.06 -7.75 10.24
N MET A 103 5.10 -7.84 9.41
CA MET A 103 6.27 -8.70 9.63
C MET A 103 7.03 -8.34 10.91
N VAL A 104 7.23 -7.06 11.20
CA VAL A 104 7.88 -6.61 12.45
C VAL A 104 7.07 -7.01 13.68
N ILE A 105 5.75 -6.86 13.64
CA ILE A 105 4.86 -7.28 14.73
C ILE A 105 4.93 -8.80 14.90
N TYR A 106 4.86 -9.55 13.81
CA TYR A 106 4.91 -11.01 13.84
C TYR A 106 6.26 -11.53 14.36
N GLN A 107 7.38 -10.95 13.94
CA GLN A 107 8.69 -11.29 14.47
C GLN A 107 8.80 -10.97 15.97
N SER A 108 8.29 -9.80 16.39
CA SER A 108 8.30 -9.41 17.81
C SER A 108 7.49 -10.39 18.66
N TYR A 109 6.40 -10.92 18.10
CA TYR A 109 5.60 -11.96 18.75
C TYR A 109 6.36 -13.28 18.89
N GLN A 110 7.01 -13.76 17.83
CA GLN A 110 7.85 -14.95 17.90
C GLN A 110 9.02 -14.79 18.89
N GLU A 111 9.64 -13.61 18.94
CA GLU A 111 10.73 -13.31 19.89
C GLU A 111 10.25 -13.37 21.34
N ARG A 112 9.09 -12.78 21.64
CA ARG A 112 8.49 -12.85 22.99
C ARG A 112 8.13 -14.29 23.36
N GLN A 113 7.51 -15.05 22.46
CA GLN A 113 7.19 -16.45 22.74
C GLN A 113 8.43 -17.28 23.03
N ALA A 114 9.52 -17.06 22.28
CA ALA A 114 10.79 -17.73 22.52
C ALA A 114 11.46 -17.28 23.84
N GLU A 115 11.22 -16.06 24.31
CA GLU A 115 11.67 -15.58 25.62
C GLU A 115 10.87 -16.23 26.76
N VAL A 116 9.53 -16.23 26.68
CA VAL A 116 8.66 -16.92 27.65
C VAL A 116 9.02 -18.40 27.75
N ALA A 117 9.21 -19.08 26.62
CA ALA A 117 9.61 -20.49 26.60
C ALA A 117 10.97 -20.72 27.29
N ARG A 118 11.93 -19.82 27.10
CA ARG A 118 13.24 -19.87 27.78
C ARG A 118 13.11 -19.63 29.28
N LEU A 119 12.33 -18.66 29.72
CA LEU A 119 12.08 -18.40 31.14
C LEU A 119 11.43 -19.59 31.85
N LYS A 120 10.44 -20.24 31.21
CA LYS A 120 9.83 -21.48 31.72
C LYS A 120 10.85 -22.61 31.87
N GLN A 121 11.80 -22.72 30.93
CA GLN A 121 12.79 -23.80 30.93
C GLN A 121 13.97 -23.55 31.89
N ASP A 122 14.55 -22.36 31.85
CA ASP A 122 15.77 -22.02 32.58
C ASP A 122 15.47 -21.68 34.04
N GLU A 123 14.40 -20.91 34.29
CA GLU A 123 14.03 -20.44 35.63
C GLU A 123 12.92 -21.28 36.29
N HIS A 124 12.39 -22.28 35.57
CA HIS A 124 11.32 -23.18 36.05
C HIS A 124 10.07 -22.42 36.52
N LEU A 125 9.84 -21.23 35.96
CA LEU A 125 8.66 -20.42 36.23
C LEU A 125 7.42 -21.11 35.67
N ASP A 126 6.28 -20.84 36.31
CA ASP A 126 4.99 -21.20 35.73
C ASP A 126 4.68 -20.28 34.52
N GLU A 127 3.57 -20.56 33.83
CA GLU A 127 3.23 -19.81 32.62
C GLU A 127 2.90 -18.35 32.89
N GLU A 128 2.25 -18.06 34.01
CA GLU A 128 1.80 -16.71 34.37
C GLU A 128 3.01 -15.84 34.76
N ASP A 129 3.87 -16.37 35.63
CA ASP A 129 5.10 -15.71 36.07
C ASP A 129 6.06 -15.46 34.89
N ALA A 130 6.22 -16.44 34.00
CA ALA A 130 7.07 -16.28 32.82
C ALA A 130 6.53 -15.24 31.82
N GLU A 131 5.21 -15.11 31.70
CA GLU A 131 4.59 -14.09 30.85
C GLU A 131 4.71 -12.67 31.43
N GLU A 132 4.66 -12.54 32.75
CA GLU A 132 4.85 -11.28 33.47
C GLU A 132 6.32 -10.80 33.41
N GLU A 133 7.28 -11.71 33.58
CA GLU A 133 8.71 -11.38 33.56
C GLU A 133 9.23 -11.11 32.14
N ALA A 134 8.66 -11.78 31.13
CA ALA A 134 9.08 -11.61 29.74
C ALA A 134 8.92 -10.16 29.25
N THR A 135 9.85 -9.75 28.38
CA THR A 135 9.81 -8.41 27.79
C THR A 135 8.46 -8.13 27.12
N SER A 136 7.86 -7.00 27.51
CA SER A 136 6.57 -6.55 26.95
C SER A 136 6.64 -6.42 25.42
N MET A 137 5.59 -6.92 24.74
CA MET A 137 5.41 -6.79 23.29
C MET A 137 5.63 -5.36 22.80
N PHE A 138 5.09 -4.38 23.53
CA PHE A 138 5.21 -2.97 23.16
C PHE A 138 6.66 -2.50 23.14
N ARG A 139 7.49 -2.99 24.08
CA ARG A 139 8.92 -2.63 24.17
C ARG A 139 9.71 -3.20 22.99
N ILE A 140 9.49 -4.47 22.65
CA ILE A 140 10.14 -5.14 21.51
C ILE A 140 9.78 -4.43 20.20
N VAL A 141 8.49 -4.21 19.97
CA VAL A 141 8.01 -3.52 18.75
C VAL A 141 8.55 -2.08 18.70
N ARG A 142 8.50 -1.33 19.80
CA ARG A 142 8.97 0.06 19.85
C ARG A 142 10.45 0.17 19.50
N GLU A 143 11.29 -0.74 20.02
CA GLU A 143 12.72 -0.77 19.70
C GLU A 143 12.95 -0.94 18.19
N LYS A 144 12.34 -1.97 17.58
CA LYS A 144 12.45 -2.21 16.13
C LYS A 144 11.92 -1.03 15.32
N VAL A 145 10.80 -0.44 15.76
CA VAL A 145 10.19 0.69 15.07
C VAL A 145 11.11 1.90 15.05
N GLN A 146 11.67 2.27 16.20
CA GLN A 146 12.61 3.37 16.32
C GLN A 146 13.93 3.11 15.58
N ARG A 147 14.33 1.84 15.49
CA ARG A 147 15.58 1.44 14.84
C ARG A 147 15.52 1.51 13.32
N PHE A 148 14.43 1.06 12.69
CA PHE A 148 14.37 0.93 11.22
C PHE A 148 13.00 1.06 10.55
N MET A 149 11.90 1.34 11.28
CA MET A 149 10.55 1.50 10.68
C MET A 149 10.00 2.92 10.68
N THR A 150 10.76 3.89 11.17
CA THR A 150 10.42 5.31 11.15
C THR A 150 11.40 6.08 10.29
N VAL A 151 10.98 7.27 9.84
CA VAL A 151 11.92 8.23 9.27
C VAL A 151 12.87 8.68 10.38
N THR A 152 14.14 8.46 10.14
CA THR A 152 15.28 8.81 10.98
C THR A 152 15.20 10.28 11.36
N SER A 153 15.35 10.59 12.64
CA SER A 153 15.39 11.97 13.10
C SER A 153 16.59 12.70 12.50
N LYS A 154 16.54 14.05 12.41
CA LYS A 154 17.66 14.88 11.93
C LYS A 154 18.88 14.89 12.87
N GLU A 155 19.03 13.87 13.70
CA GLU A 155 20.13 13.72 14.66
C GLU A 155 21.39 13.26 13.93
N ALA A 156 22.54 13.84 14.31
CA ALA A 156 23.79 13.71 13.55
C ALA A 156 24.35 12.27 13.47
N TYR A 157 23.90 11.36 14.33
CA TYR A 157 24.38 9.98 14.40
C TYR A 157 23.39 8.96 13.82
N ALA A 158 22.26 9.44 13.30
CA ALA A 158 21.18 8.59 12.89
C ALA A 158 21.37 8.18 11.41
N GLU A 159 21.50 6.87 11.18
CA GLU A 159 21.77 6.32 9.85
C GLU A 159 20.48 5.94 9.13
N SER A 160 20.33 6.41 7.88
CA SER A 160 19.18 6.13 7.04
C SER A 160 18.99 4.63 6.79
N THR A 161 17.73 4.23 6.68
CA THR A 161 17.29 2.86 6.40
C THR A 161 16.47 2.80 5.11
N PRO A 162 16.19 1.60 4.56
CA PRO A 162 15.30 1.47 3.41
C PRO A 162 13.93 2.10 3.64
N MET A 163 13.42 2.07 4.87
CA MET A 163 12.11 2.63 5.19
C MET A 163 12.09 4.15 5.08
N ASP A 164 13.17 4.85 5.42
CA ASP A 164 13.30 6.30 5.22
C ASP A 164 12.99 6.68 3.78
N TRP A 165 13.72 6.05 2.86
CA TRP A 165 13.57 6.28 1.42
C TRP A 165 12.15 5.97 0.94
N ILE A 166 11.57 4.85 1.39
CA ILE A 166 10.22 4.44 1.00
C ILE A 166 9.17 5.45 1.49
N TYR A 167 9.30 5.97 2.72
CA TYR A 167 8.38 6.99 3.23
C TYR A 167 8.52 8.31 2.47
N GLU A 168 9.74 8.75 2.16
CA GLU A 168 10.00 9.95 1.38
C GLU A 168 9.45 9.82 -0.04
N ALA A 169 9.77 8.73 -0.73
CA ALA A 169 9.29 8.46 -2.08
C ALA A 169 7.77 8.37 -2.15
N ARG A 170 7.13 7.74 -1.15
CA ARG A 170 5.66 7.71 -1.04
C ARG A 170 5.07 9.09 -0.82
N THR A 171 5.67 9.89 0.06
CA THR A 171 5.21 11.25 0.37
C THR A 171 5.32 12.13 -0.87
N TYR A 172 6.41 12.01 -1.61
CA TYR A 172 6.61 12.71 -2.87
C TYR A 172 5.60 12.26 -3.95
N GLY A 173 5.36 10.96 -4.10
CA GLY A 173 4.34 10.45 -5.01
C GLY A 173 2.93 10.96 -4.69
N MET A 174 2.62 11.08 -3.39
CA MET A 174 1.35 11.68 -2.94
C MET A 174 1.28 13.19 -3.23
N TYR A 175 2.39 13.91 -3.08
CA TYR A 175 2.48 15.32 -3.47
C TYR A 175 2.21 15.51 -4.97
N ILE A 176 2.80 14.67 -5.83
CA ILE A 176 2.55 14.68 -7.28
C ILE A 176 1.06 14.43 -7.54
N ARG A 177 0.46 13.42 -6.91
CA ARG A 177 -0.95 13.07 -7.09
C ARG A 177 -1.91 14.23 -6.78
N PHE A 178 -1.63 15.00 -5.72
CA PHE A 178 -2.51 16.09 -5.31
C PHE A 178 -2.25 17.40 -6.05
N ASN A 179 -1.04 17.63 -6.54
CA ASN A 179 -0.66 18.91 -7.16
C ASN A 179 -0.53 18.87 -8.68
N THR A 180 -0.54 17.68 -9.29
CA THR A 180 -0.53 17.54 -10.74
C THR A 180 -1.99 17.54 -11.22
N PRO A 181 -2.42 18.55 -12.01
CA PRO A 181 -3.74 18.53 -12.62
C PRO A 181 -3.88 17.25 -13.45
N ALA A 182 -4.94 16.47 -13.23
CA ALA A 182 -5.22 15.31 -14.06
C ALA A 182 -5.21 15.73 -15.54
N GLY A 183 -4.50 14.99 -16.39
CA GLY A 183 -4.40 15.30 -17.82
C GLY A 183 -5.79 15.51 -18.42
N GLY A 184 -5.98 16.65 -19.12
CA GLY A 184 -7.27 17.03 -19.68
C GLY A 184 -7.85 15.90 -20.50
N THR A 185 -8.91 15.27 -20.00
CA THR A 185 -9.54 14.10 -20.65
C THR A 185 -10.59 14.54 -21.67
N VAL A 186 -10.95 15.83 -21.65
CA VAL A 186 -11.92 16.47 -22.53
C VAL A 186 -11.19 17.51 -23.38
N ASP A 187 -11.26 17.37 -24.70
CA ASP A 187 -10.77 18.36 -25.67
C ASP A 187 -11.98 19.04 -26.34
N TRP A 188 -11.89 20.36 -26.52
CA TRP A 188 -12.94 21.22 -27.09
C TRP A 188 -12.43 21.85 -28.38
N ASP A 189 -13.10 21.56 -29.48
CA ASP A 189 -12.82 22.13 -30.80
C ASP A 189 -14.09 22.74 -31.36
N GLY A 190 -14.33 24.01 -31.01
CA GLY A 190 -15.58 24.72 -31.33
C GLY A 190 -16.79 24.04 -30.70
N ASP A 191 -17.69 23.52 -31.54
CA ASP A 191 -18.90 22.77 -31.14
C ASP A 191 -18.63 21.28 -30.89
N ARG A 192 -17.40 20.79 -31.09
CA ARG A 192 -17.09 19.37 -30.94
C ARG A 192 -16.37 19.09 -29.63
N ILE A 193 -16.95 18.21 -28.83
CA ILE A 193 -16.37 17.68 -27.61
C ILE A 193 -15.74 16.32 -27.94
N LYS A 194 -14.47 16.16 -27.55
CA LYS A 194 -13.75 14.88 -27.65
C LYS A 194 -13.46 14.38 -26.24
N TYR A 195 -13.90 13.16 -25.96
CA TYR A 195 -13.55 12.44 -24.75
C TYR A 195 -13.02 11.06 -25.12
N ARG A 196 -11.73 10.81 -24.85
CA ARG A 196 -11.03 9.58 -25.26
C ARG A 196 -11.19 9.30 -26.76
N LYS A 197 -11.88 8.22 -27.13
CA LYS A 197 -12.14 7.81 -28.53
C LYS A 197 -13.50 8.29 -29.05
N ILE A 198 -14.29 8.96 -28.22
CA ILE A 198 -15.64 9.43 -28.56
C ILE A 198 -15.54 10.91 -28.94
N ARG A 199 -16.23 11.27 -30.02
CA ARG A 199 -16.39 12.64 -30.46
C ARG A 199 -17.86 12.88 -30.74
N PHE A 200 -18.42 13.91 -30.12
CA PHE A 200 -19.80 14.33 -30.32
C PHE A 200 -19.86 15.86 -30.37
N ARG A 201 -20.96 16.39 -30.90
CA ARG A 201 -21.25 17.82 -30.91
C ARG A 201 -21.94 18.23 -29.61
N MET A 202 -21.81 19.50 -29.22
CA MET A 202 -22.53 20.02 -28.05
C MET A 202 -24.04 19.84 -28.20
N GLY A 203 -24.57 20.03 -29.42
CA GLY A 203 -25.98 19.75 -29.71
C GLY A 203 -26.39 18.30 -29.45
N GLU A 204 -25.57 17.32 -29.83
CA GLU A 204 -25.83 15.89 -29.58
C GLU A 204 -25.82 15.56 -28.09
N LEU A 205 -24.91 16.20 -27.32
CA LEU A 205 -24.90 16.08 -25.87
C LEU A 205 -26.17 16.67 -25.24
N THR A 206 -26.57 17.87 -25.69
CA THR A 206 -27.78 18.53 -25.21
C THR A 206 -29.04 17.71 -25.53
N GLU A 207 -29.14 17.15 -26.73
CA GLU A 207 -30.22 16.24 -27.11
C GLU A 207 -30.25 14.98 -26.24
N MET A 208 -29.08 14.36 -25.98
CA MET A 208 -28.96 13.22 -25.09
C MET A 208 -29.42 13.55 -23.66
N LEU A 209 -29.02 14.70 -23.13
CA LEU A 209 -29.45 15.17 -21.80
C LEU A 209 -30.96 15.42 -21.75
N HIS A 210 -31.53 16.02 -22.79
CA HIS A 210 -32.98 16.20 -22.90
C HIS A 210 -33.72 14.87 -22.98
N ALA A 211 -33.22 13.90 -23.74
CA ALA A 211 -33.78 12.56 -23.83
C ALA A 211 -33.75 11.85 -22.47
N LEU A 212 -32.61 11.86 -21.77
CA LEU A 212 -32.47 11.31 -20.42
C LEU A 212 -33.41 12.01 -19.43
N THR A 213 -33.52 13.33 -19.50
CA THR A 213 -34.44 14.09 -18.64
C THR A 213 -35.89 13.69 -18.90
N ARG A 214 -36.27 13.51 -20.17
CA ARG A 214 -37.61 13.06 -20.54
C ARG A 214 -37.88 11.64 -20.03
N GLU A 215 -36.98 10.70 -20.28
CA GLU A 215 -37.10 9.32 -19.79
C GLU A 215 -37.19 9.27 -18.25
N ALA A 216 -36.36 10.03 -17.55
CA ALA A 216 -36.43 10.13 -16.09
C ALA A 216 -37.78 10.67 -15.61
N ARG A 217 -38.35 11.67 -16.30
CA ARG A 217 -39.68 12.21 -16.00
C ARG A 217 -40.80 11.22 -16.28
N GLU A 218 -40.73 10.47 -17.38
CA GLU A 218 -41.69 9.40 -17.70
C GLU A 218 -41.63 8.27 -16.66
N HIS A 219 -40.42 7.89 -16.22
CA HIS A 219 -40.23 6.96 -15.13
C HIS A 219 -40.80 7.48 -13.81
N LEU A 220 -40.58 8.75 -13.49
CA LEU A 220 -41.18 9.39 -12.31
C LEU A 220 -42.71 9.36 -12.39
N ALA A 221 -43.31 9.74 -13.52
CA ALA A 221 -44.77 9.69 -13.70
C ALA A 221 -45.32 8.28 -13.45
N THR A 222 -44.65 7.26 -14.00
CA THR A 222 -44.99 5.85 -13.78
C THR A 222 -44.90 5.47 -12.29
N LEU A 223 -43.81 5.83 -11.61
CA LEU A 223 -43.58 5.51 -10.20
C LEU A 223 -44.55 6.24 -9.26
N THR A 224 -44.95 7.46 -9.62
CA THR A 224 -45.92 8.27 -8.86
C THR A 224 -47.37 7.96 -9.22
N MET A 225 -47.63 7.04 -10.16
CA MET A 225 -48.96 6.66 -10.66
C MET A 225 -49.76 7.85 -11.22
N VAL A 226 -49.09 8.67 -12.05
CA VAL A 226 -49.67 9.85 -12.68
C VAL A 226 -49.73 9.64 -14.20
N ASP A 227 -50.86 10.00 -14.82
CA ASP A 227 -51.11 9.75 -16.24
C ASP A 227 -50.29 10.62 -17.20
N ASP A 228 -49.80 11.78 -16.73
CA ASP A 228 -49.02 12.74 -17.52
C ASP A 228 -47.84 13.32 -16.72
N VAL A 229 -46.71 13.49 -17.38
CA VAL A 229 -45.50 14.13 -16.87
C VAL A 229 -45.74 15.58 -16.44
N ASP A 230 -46.74 16.26 -17.02
CA ASP A 230 -47.09 17.64 -16.66
C ASP A 230 -47.85 17.75 -15.33
N GLN A 231 -48.39 16.64 -14.83
CA GLN A 231 -49.02 16.57 -13.51
C GLN A 231 -47.99 16.32 -12.40
N LEU A 232 -46.73 16.05 -12.74
CA LEU A 232 -45.66 15.95 -11.75
C LEU A 232 -45.40 17.32 -11.10
N PRO A 233 -45.18 17.37 -9.78
CA PRO A 233 -44.83 18.61 -9.10
C PRO A 233 -43.54 19.19 -9.69
N ARG A 234 -43.53 20.51 -9.91
CA ARG A 234 -42.33 21.21 -10.39
C ARG A 234 -41.29 21.23 -9.26
N ILE A 235 -40.22 20.48 -9.44
CA ILE A 235 -39.07 20.50 -8.53
C ILE A 235 -38.22 21.74 -8.89
N PRO A 236 -37.95 22.66 -7.94
CA PRO A 236 -37.12 23.82 -8.18
C PRO A 236 -35.64 23.44 -8.17
N TRP A 237 -35.18 22.68 -9.18
CA TRP A 237 -33.83 22.11 -9.25
C TRP A 237 -32.69 23.12 -9.04
N LEU A 238 -32.91 24.39 -9.40
CA LEU A 238 -31.92 25.46 -9.22
C LEU A 238 -31.76 25.92 -7.76
N ALA A 239 -32.71 25.60 -6.89
CA ALA A 239 -32.71 25.93 -5.48
C ALA A 239 -32.36 24.72 -4.58
N VAL A 240 -32.16 23.55 -5.18
CA VAL A 240 -31.83 22.30 -4.48
C VAL A 240 -30.31 22.16 -4.45
N GLU A 241 -29.74 22.05 -3.27
CA GLU A 241 -28.31 21.77 -3.04
C GLU A 241 -28.09 20.32 -2.63
N ASP A 242 -27.01 19.69 -3.08
CA ASP A 242 -26.64 18.34 -2.66
C ASP A 242 -25.25 18.37 -2.02
N ASP A 243 -25.04 17.63 -0.93
CA ASP A 243 -23.71 17.43 -0.38
C ASP A 243 -23.06 16.20 -1.02
N HIS A 244 -22.33 16.43 -2.12
CA HIS A 244 -21.62 15.38 -2.84
C HIS A 244 -20.51 14.70 -2.03
N SER A 245 -20.18 15.20 -0.83
CA SER A 245 -19.20 14.58 0.06
C SER A 245 -19.81 13.57 1.03
N GLU A 246 -21.14 13.49 1.10
CA GLU A 246 -21.87 12.64 2.04
C GLU A 246 -22.19 11.26 1.44
N ASP A 247 -21.58 10.20 1.99
CA ASP A 247 -21.63 8.83 1.45
C ASP A 247 -22.49 7.85 2.25
N ARG A 248 -23.20 8.33 3.29
CA ARG A 248 -24.06 7.50 4.14
C ARG A 248 -25.10 6.75 3.31
N MET A 249 -25.22 5.45 3.58
CA MET A 249 -26.20 4.59 2.91
C MET A 249 -27.63 5.08 3.20
N GLY A 250 -28.36 5.47 2.15
CA GLY A 250 -29.70 6.05 2.25
C GLY A 250 -29.75 7.59 2.32
N TYR A 251 -28.61 8.27 2.23
CA TYR A 251 -28.56 9.72 2.05
C TYR A 251 -29.15 10.14 0.68
N SER A 252 -29.81 11.29 0.69
CA SER A 252 -30.38 11.95 -0.49
C SER A 252 -30.38 13.45 -0.22
N PHE A 253 -30.33 14.28 -1.26
CA PHE A 253 -30.46 15.74 -1.17
C PHE A 253 -31.70 16.19 -0.38
N LEU A 254 -32.74 15.36 -0.27
CA LEU A 254 -33.92 15.63 0.59
C LEU A 254 -33.59 15.72 2.09
N ALA A 255 -32.47 15.12 2.52
CA ALA A 255 -31.98 15.16 3.89
C ALA A 255 -31.06 16.37 4.16
N ASP A 256 -30.70 17.14 3.13
CA ASP A 256 -29.88 18.35 3.26
C ASP A 256 -30.68 19.48 3.92
N ASP A 257 -30.14 20.07 4.99
CA ASP A 257 -30.80 21.14 5.75
C ASP A 257 -31.02 22.40 4.90
N ARG A 258 -30.28 22.58 3.80
CA ARG A 258 -30.43 23.70 2.85
C ARG A 258 -31.66 23.58 1.95
N ASN A 259 -32.25 22.38 1.85
CA ASN A 259 -33.40 22.07 0.99
C ASN A 259 -34.74 22.01 1.73
N ARG A 260 -34.79 22.43 2.99
CA ARG A 260 -35.99 22.43 3.83
C ARG A 260 -36.82 23.70 3.73
#